data_AF-A0A371QQX0-F1
#
_entry.id   AF-A0A371QQX0-F1
#
_cell.length_a   1.000
_cell.length_b   1.000
_cell.length_c   1.000
_cell.angle_alpha   90.00
_cell.angle_beta   90.00
_cell.angle_gamma   90.00
#
_symmetry.space_group_name_H-M   'P 1'
#
loop_
_entity.id
_entity.type
_entity.pdbx_description
1 polymer ?
#
loop_
_entity_poly.entity_id
_entity_poly.type
_entity_poly.pdbx_seq_one_letter_code
_entity_poly.pdbx_strand_id
1 'polypeptide(L)'
;MLNQPIKPPEDEIKPGKDLKSYIESRLELFSISIAEQVASAASASIQKLVGVLFLSVGAIFLWIALGFFLGDLLNSQALGFLLAALPLVILGFVLYKGSSRGLEEKIQAEIIQKVTLQIRDSITESEEEAKPSAKVHPKQNQL
;
A
#
# COMPACT_ATOMS: atom_id res chain seq x y z
N MET A 1 15.91 -56.80 50.17
CA MET A 1 15.01 -56.30 49.13
C MET A 1 14.48 -54.96 49.59
N LEU A 2 15.08 -53.85 49.13
CA LEU A 2 14.58 -52.50 49.40
C LEU A 2 14.72 -51.69 48.10
N ASN A 3 13.60 -51.14 47.73
CA ASN A 3 13.17 -50.74 46.40
C ASN A 3 13.90 -49.48 45.92
N GLN A 4 14.62 -49.57 44.80
CA GLN A 4 15.09 -48.40 44.06
C GLN A 4 13.86 -47.65 43.52
N PRO A 5 13.73 -46.33 43.71
CA PRO A 5 12.64 -45.58 43.10
C PRO A 5 12.84 -45.61 41.57
N ILE A 6 11.86 -46.21 40.88
CA ILE A 6 11.77 -46.20 39.43
C ILE A 6 11.74 -44.73 38.98
N LYS A 7 12.80 -44.28 38.32
CA LYS A 7 12.86 -42.98 37.65
C LYS A 7 11.90 -43.03 36.46
N PRO A 8 10.85 -42.19 36.41
CA PRO A 8 9.98 -42.16 35.24
C PRO A 8 10.76 -41.66 34.01
N PRO A 9 10.51 -42.20 32.81
CA PRO A 9 11.09 -41.69 31.57
C PRO A 9 10.63 -40.25 31.35
N GLU A 10 11.59 -39.39 31.06
CA GLU A 10 11.45 -37.95 30.91
C GLU A 10 10.91 -37.65 29.50
N ASP A 11 9.71 -38.14 29.20
CA ASP A 11 8.96 -37.78 27.99
C ASP A 11 8.25 -36.44 28.23
N GLU A 12 9.04 -35.38 28.40
CA GLU A 12 8.55 -34.01 28.45
C GLU A 12 8.26 -33.56 27.01
N ILE A 13 7.11 -33.99 26.48
CA ILE A 13 6.56 -33.41 25.24
C ILE A 13 6.31 -31.93 25.52
N LYS A 14 7.23 -31.08 25.03
CA LYS A 14 7.10 -29.62 25.00
C LYS A 14 6.52 -29.21 23.64
N PRO A 15 5.18 -29.20 23.47
CA PRO A 15 4.54 -28.82 22.19
C PRO A 15 4.92 -27.40 21.73
N GLY A 16 5.41 -26.56 22.65
CA GLY A 16 5.88 -25.21 22.33
C GLY A 16 7.21 -25.14 21.56
N LYS A 17 8.09 -26.16 21.63
CA LYS A 17 9.41 -26.11 20.95
C LYS A 17 9.30 -26.40 19.46
N ASP A 18 8.46 -27.35 19.07
CA ASP A 18 8.33 -27.76 17.66
C ASP A 18 7.57 -26.71 16.83
N LEU A 19 6.54 -26.09 17.41
CA LEU A 19 5.82 -24.99 16.75
C LEU A 19 6.69 -23.75 16.56
N LYS A 20 7.53 -23.44 17.56
CA LYS A 20 8.47 -22.31 17.50
C LYS A 20 9.54 -22.54 16.43
N SER A 21 10.08 -23.75 16.34
CA SER A 21 11.06 -24.13 15.31
C SER A 21 10.46 -24.04 13.90
N TYR A 22 9.19 -24.40 13.72
CA TYR A 22 8.52 -24.34 12.42
C TYR A 22 8.24 -22.90 11.97
N ILE A 23 7.85 -22.02 12.91
CA ILE A 23 7.62 -20.59 12.66
C ILE A 23 8.94 -19.87 12.36
N GLU A 24 10.03 -20.20 13.05
CA GLU A 24 11.37 -19.66 12.77
C GLU A 24 11.84 -20.00 11.34
N SER A 25 11.72 -21.25 10.91
CA SER A 25 12.13 -21.64 9.54
C SER A 25 11.29 -20.99 8.44
N ARG A 26 9.98 -20.77 8.69
CA ARG A 26 9.08 -20.07 7.75
C ARG A 26 9.40 -18.58 7.70
N LEU A 27 9.70 -17.95 8.85
CA LEU A 27 10.10 -16.55 8.95
C LEU A 27 11.45 -16.27 8.30
N GLU A 28 12.40 -17.19 8.37
CA GLU A 28 13.71 -17.04 7.74
C GLU A 28 13.60 -17.02 6.22
N LEU A 29 12.80 -17.93 5.64
CA LEU A 29 12.52 -17.94 4.20
C LEU A 29 11.67 -16.73 3.76
N PHE A 30 10.69 -16.34 4.59
CA PHE A 30 9.88 -15.15 4.32
C PHE A 30 10.70 -13.86 4.42
N SER A 31 11.66 -13.79 5.35
CA SER A 31 12.62 -12.69 5.51
C SER A 31 13.49 -12.53 4.28
N ILE A 32 14.06 -13.63 3.75
CA ILE A 32 14.85 -13.59 2.51
C ILE A 32 14.00 -13.13 1.33
N SER A 33 12.79 -13.67 1.15
CA SER A 33 11.93 -13.33 0.01
C SER A 33 11.40 -11.90 0.07
N ILE A 34 11.01 -11.43 1.27
CA ILE A 34 10.62 -10.03 1.51
C ILE A 34 11.84 -9.12 1.28
N ALA A 35 13.03 -9.47 1.77
CA ALA A 35 14.23 -8.68 1.57
C ALA A 35 14.60 -8.56 0.08
N GLU A 36 14.49 -9.64 -0.69
CA GLU A 36 14.76 -9.64 -2.13
C GLU A 36 13.73 -8.80 -2.89
N GLN A 37 12.44 -8.91 -2.55
CA GLN A 37 11.37 -8.15 -3.19
C GLN A 37 11.41 -6.66 -2.82
N VAL A 38 11.71 -6.35 -1.55
CA VAL A 38 11.96 -4.98 -1.07
C VAL A 38 13.22 -4.41 -1.71
N ALA A 39 14.30 -5.18 -1.84
CA ALA A 39 15.53 -4.74 -2.49
C ALA A 39 15.31 -4.48 -3.99
N SER A 40 14.55 -5.33 -4.67
CA SER A 40 14.18 -5.15 -6.08
C SER A 40 13.29 -3.92 -6.28
N ALA A 41 12.26 -3.75 -5.46
CA ALA A 41 11.38 -2.58 -5.49
C ALA A 41 12.13 -1.29 -5.12
N ALA A 42 13.01 -1.35 -4.12
CA ALA A 42 13.85 -0.22 -3.72
C ALA A 42 14.83 0.15 -4.83
N SER A 43 15.47 -0.82 -5.48
CA SER A 43 16.40 -0.58 -6.58
C SER A 43 15.69 0.06 -7.77
N ALA A 44 14.52 -0.45 -8.16
CA ALA A 44 13.70 0.14 -9.22
C ALA A 44 13.22 1.56 -8.84
N SER A 45 12.86 1.78 -7.58
CA SER A 45 12.45 3.09 -7.06
C SER A 45 13.60 4.08 -7.05
N ILE A 46 14.79 3.68 -6.62
CA ILE A 46 16.00 4.51 -6.61
C ILE A 46 16.37 4.90 -8.05
N GLN A 47 16.36 3.95 -9.00
CA GLN A 47 16.66 4.25 -10.39
C GLN A 47 15.68 5.28 -10.97
N LYS A 48 14.38 5.13 -10.71
CA LYS A 48 13.37 6.12 -11.11
C LYS A 48 13.57 7.45 -10.38
N LEU A 49 13.86 7.44 -9.09
CA LEU A 49 14.06 8.63 -8.28
C LEU A 49 15.27 9.43 -8.76
N VAL A 50 16.38 8.76 -9.09
CA VAL A 50 17.57 9.38 -9.66
C VAL A 50 17.25 9.99 -11.03
N GLY A 51 16.51 9.28 -11.88
CA GLY A 51 16.06 9.82 -13.17
C GLY A 51 15.17 11.06 -13.03
N VAL A 52 14.18 11.00 -12.13
CA VAL A 52 13.30 12.14 -11.82
C VAL A 52 14.08 13.29 -11.21
N LEU A 53 15.07 13.01 -10.36
CA LEU A 53 15.91 14.04 -9.75
C LEU A 53 16.73 14.78 -10.81
N PHE A 54 17.39 14.06 -11.71
CA PHE A 54 18.12 14.67 -12.83
C PHE A 54 17.20 15.48 -13.74
N LEU A 55 16.03 14.94 -14.07
CA LEU A 55 15.04 15.64 -14.88
C LEU A 55 14.53 16.92 -14.18
N SER A 56 14.29 16.85 -12.88
CA SER A 56 13.83 17.99 -12.07
C SER A 56 14.89 19.08 -12.00
N VAL A 57 16.15 18.73 -11.80
CA VAL A 57 17.27 19.68 -11.85
C VAL A 57 17.33 20.35 -13.23
N GLY A 58 17.24 19.57 -14.31
CA GLY A 58 17.20 20.11 -15.68
C GLY A 58 16.01 21.05 -15.90
N ALA A 59 14.83 20.70 -15.42
CA ALA A 59 13.62 21.51 -15.52
C ALA A 59 13.75 22.84 -14.74
N ILE A 60 14.34 22.82 -13.55
CA ILE A 60 14.62 24.03 -12.75
C ILE A 60 15.59 24.94 -13.51
N PHE A 61 16.66 24.38 -14.07
CA PHE A 61 17.60 25.15 -14.90
C PHE A 61 16.91 25.77 -16.12
N LEU A 62 16.03 25.02 -16.78
CA LEU A 62 15.22 25.55 -17.89
C LEU A 62 14.35 26.72 -17.45
N TRP A 63 13.73 26.62 -16.27
CA TRP A 63 12.87 27.67 -15.72
C TRP A 63 13.66 28.93 -15.39
N ILE A 64 14.84 28.77 -14.79
CA ILE A 64 15.75 29.88 -14.50
C ILE A 64 16.21 30.53 -15.80
N ALA A 65 16.62 29.72 -16.79
CA ALA A 65 17.01 30.21 -18.11
C ALA A 65 15.87 30.98 -18.80
N LEU A 66 14.62 30.52 -18.64
CA LEU A 66 13.44 31.23 -19.13
C LEU A 66 13.26 32.59 -18.42
N GLY A 67 13.49 32.67 -17.10
CA GLY A 67 13.49 33.93 -16.36
C GLY A 67 14.55 34.92 -16.86
N PHE A 68 15.76 34.44 -17.16
CA PHE A 68 16.81 35.25 -17.78
C PHE A 68 16.46 35.68 -19.20
N PHE A 69 15.91 34.77 -20.02
CA PHE A 69 15.50 35.06 -21.40
C PHE A 69 14.40 36.13 -21.46
N LEU A 70 13.38 36.03 -20.60
CA LEU A 70 12.36 37.07 -20.44
C LEU A 70 12.99 38.37 -19.91
N GLY A 71 13.99 38.28 -19.03
CA GLY A 71 14.69 39.45 -18.48
C GLY A 71 15.48 40.24 -19.52
N ASP A 72 16.16 39.53 -20.44
CA ASP A 72 16.90 40.13 -21.54
C ASP A 72 15.95 40.84 -22.53
N LEU A 73 14.82 40.19 -22.84
CA LEU A 73 13.79 40.73 -23.73
C LEU A 73 13.11 42.00 -23.16
N LEU A 74 12.94 42.06 -21.84
CA LEU A 74 12.37 43.22 -21.13
C LEU A 74 13.43 44.27 -20.75
N ASN A 75 14.70 44.09 -21.14
CA ASN A 75 15.84 44.95 -20.79
C ASN A 75 16.05 45.11 -19.27
N SER A 76 15.46 44.21 -18.47
CA SER A 76 15.50 44.26 -17.02
C SER A 76 15.32 42.86 -16.44
N GLN A 77 16.36 42.37 -15.79
CA GLN A 77 16.40 41.04 -15.16
C GLN A 77 15.30 40.89 -14.10
N ALA A 78 15.00 41.96 -13.35
CA ALA A 78 13.97 41.94 -12.31
C ALA A 78 12.56 41.69 -12.90
N LEU A 79 12.25 42.30 -14.04
CA LEU A 79 10.96 42.11 -14.70
C LEU A 79 10.82 40.71 -15.31
N GLY A 80 11.91 40.15 -15.84
CA GLY A 80 11.93 38.78 -16.37
C GLY A 80 11.56 37.73 -15.33
N PHE A 81 12.18 37.81 -14.14
CA PHE A 81 11.85 36.91 -13.04
C PHE A 81 10.45 37.17 -12.45
N LEU A 82 10.00 38.43 -12.40
CA LEU A 82 8.64 38.76 -11.94
C LEU A 82 7.58 38.09 -12.85
N LEU A 83 7.80 38.14 -14.16
CA LEU A 83 6.90 37.54 -15.14
C LEU A 83 6.97 36.01 -15.12
N ALA A 84 8.15 35.42 -14.91
CA ALA A 84 8.32 33.98 -14.74
C ALA A 84 7.72 33.46 -13.41
N ALA A 85 7.69 34.28 -12.35
CA ALA A 85 7.12 33.92 -11.06
C ALA A 85 5.57 33.95 -11.05
N LEU A 86 4.95 34.79 -11.89
CA LEU A 86 3.50 34.93 -12.03
C LEU A 86 2.74 33.59 -12.18
N PRO A 87 3.06 32.73 -13.16
CA PRO A 87 2.40 31.43 -13.30
C PRO A 87 2.67 30.50 -12.10
N LEU A 88 3.84 30.61 -11.46
CA LEU A 88 4.21 29.81 -10.29
C LEU A 88 3.37 30.21 -9.06
N VAL A 89 3.14 31.51 -8.87
CA VAL A 89 2.28 32.05 -7.81
C VAL A 89 0.82 31.68 -8.04
N ILE A 90 0.33 31.76 -9.27
CA ILE A 90 -1.04 31.34 -9.62
C ILE A 90 -1.22 29.85 -9.33
N LEU A 91 -0.27 29.02 -9.75
CA LEU A 91 -0.31 27.57 -9.49
C LEU A 91 -0.27 27.29 -7.99
N GLY A 92 0.61 27.95 -7.24
CA GLY A 92 0.69 27.84 -5.79
C GLY A 92 -0.61 28.26 -5.09
N PHE A 93 -1.25 29.34 -5.54
CA PHE A 93 -2.53 29.80 -5.02
C PHE A 93 -3.68 28.83 -5.34
N VAL A 94 -3.71 28.28 -6.55
CA VAL A 94 -4.69 27.25 -6.95
C VAL A 94 -4.51 25.97 -6.13
N LEU A 95 -3.27 25.50 -5.93
CA LEU A 95 -2.97 24.34 -5.09
C LEU A 95 -3.37 24.59 -3.63
N TYR A 96 -3.03 25.75 -3.07
CA TYR A 96 -3.42 26.11 -1.71
C TYR A 96 -4.95 26.08 -1.53
N LYS A 97 -5.71 26.60 -2.50
CA LYS A 97 -7.17 26.61 -2.44
C LYS A 97 -7.80 25.24 -2.75
N GLY A 98 -7.20 24.44 -3.63
CA GLY A 98 -7.72 23.15 -4.10
C GLY A 98 -7.36 21.97 -3.20
N SER A 99 -6.20 22.01 -2.55
CA SER A 99 -5.67 20.89 -1.76
C SER A 99 -6.49 20.60 -0.50
N SER A 100 -7.26 21.57 0.02
CA SER A 100 -8.11 21.37 1.20
C SER A 100 -9.54 20.90 0.90
N ARG A 101 -9.95 20.76 -0.37
CA ARG A 101 -11.35 20.41 -0.69
C ARG A 101 -11.52 19.21 -1.61
N GLY A 102 -10.61 18.97 -2.55
CA GLY A 102 -10.84 17.95 -3.59
C GLY A 102 -10.28 16.55 -3.31
N LEU A 103 -9.18 16.45 -2.54
CA LEU A 103 -8.43 15.21 -2.42
C LEU A 103 -8.98 14.30 -1.31
N GLU A 104 -9.31 14.87 -0.14
CA GLU A 104 -9.90 14.11 0.96
C GLU A 104 -11.26 13.53 0.60
N GLU A 105 -12.15 14.31 -0.04
CA GLU A 105 -13.49 13.83 -0.40
C GLU A 105 -13.44 12.69 -1.42
N LYS A 106 -12.52 12.76 -2.39
CA LYS A 106 -12.33 11.68 -3.38
C LYS A 106 -11.76 10.41 -2.76
N ILE A 107 -10.77 10.56 -1.87
CA ILE A 107 -10.16 9.42 -1.17
C ILE A 107 -11.17 8.77 -0.22
N GLN A 108 -11.92 9.56 0.54
CA GLN A 108 -12.95 9.06 1.45
C GLN A 108 -14.07 8.33 0.68
N ALA A 109 -14.55 8.91 -0.44
CA ALA A 109 -15.58 8.26 -1.25
C ALA A 109 -15.11 6.91 -1.82
N GLU A 110 -13.86 6.82 -2.28
CA GLU A 110 -13.32 5.59 -2.84
C GLU A 110 -13.09 4.51 -1.76
N ILE A 111 -12.62 4.90 -0.57
CA ILE A 111 -12.45 3.99 0.57
C ILE A 111 -13.81 3.50 1.07
N ILE A 112 -14.77 4.39 1.28
CA ILE A 112 -16.12 4.02 1.75
C ILE A 112 -16.77 3.05 0.76
N GLN A 113 -16.64 3.30 -0.54
CA GLN A 113 -17.20 2.40 -1.55
C GLN A 113 -16.50 1.03 -1.52
N LYS A 114 -15.16 0.97 -1.50
CA LYS A 114 -14.42 -0.30 -1.49
C LYS A 114 -14.69 -1.10 -0.20
N VAL A 115 -14.72 -0.44 0.96
CA VAL A 115 -15.00 -1.09 2.25
C VAL A 115 -16.45 -1.57 2.31
N THR A 116 -17.41 -0.76 1.85
CA THR A 116 -18.84 -1.15 1.84
C THR A 116 -19.09 -2.32 0.88
N LEU A 117 -18.42 -2.35 -0.27
CA LEU A 117 -18.50 -3.46 -1.22
C LEU A 117 -17.87 -4.73 -0.65
N GLN A 118 -16.67 -4.65 -0.07
CA GLN A 118 -16.04 -5.82 0.57
C GLN A 118 -16.88 -6.39 1.72
N ILE A 119 -17.48 -5.53 2.55
CA ILE A 119 -18.37 -5.98 3.63
C ILE A 119 -19.62 -6.62 3.03
N ARG A 120 -20.23 -6.02 2.01
CA ARG A 120 -21.42 -6.59 1.36
C ARG A 120 -21.13 -7.92 0.67
N ASP A 121 -20.01 -8.04 -0.01
CA ASP A 121 -19.59 -9.27 -0.68
C ASP A 121 -19.30 -10.36 0.36
N SER A 122 -18.63 -10.02 1.48
CA SER A 122 -18.43 -10.96 2.59
C SER A 122 -19.71 -11.41 3.29
N ILE A 123 -20.74 -10.54 3.36
CA ILE A 123 -22.06 -10.89 3.91
C ILE A 123 -22.87 -11.73 2.90
N THR A 124 -22.72 -11.46 1.60
CA THR A 124 -23.41 -12.21 0.54
C THR A 124 -22.82 -13.61 0.35
N GLU A 125 -21.49 -13.76 0.40
CA GLU A 125 -20.81 -15.07 0.42
C GLU A 125 -21.17 -15.88 1.67
N SER A 126 -21.37 -15.24 2.82
CA SER A 126 -21.81 -15.93 4.05
C SER A 126 -23.31 -16.25 4.10
N GLU A 127 -24.17 -15.53 3.35
CA GLU A 127 -25.57 -15.94 3.15
C GLU A 127 -25.72 -17.07 2.12
N GLU A 128 -24.86 -17.15 1.10
CA GLU A 128 -24.95 -18.17 0.04
C GLU A 128 -24.46 -19.56 0.52
N GLU A 129 -23.48 -19.62 1.44
CA GLU A 129 -23.03 -20.88 2.06
C GLU A 129 -23.97 -21.41 3.17
N ALA A 130 -24.96 -20.62 3.62
CA ALA A 130 -25.84 -20.97 4.74
C ALA A 130 -27.22 -21.53 4.34
N LYS A 131 -27.44 -21.94 3.07
CA LYS A 131 -28.62 -22.74 2.69
C LYS A 131 -28.30 -24.24 2.67
N PRO A 132 -28.61 -24.99 3.75
CA PRO A 132 -28.51 -26.44 3.70
C PRO A 132 -29.56 -27.00 2.75
N SER A 133 -29.07 -27.87 1.87
CA SER A 133 -29.80 -28.95 1.22
C SER A 133 -30.91 -29.52 2.11
N ALA A 134 -32.15 -29.11 1.88
CA ALA A 134 -33.34 -29.76 2.42
C ALA A 134 -34.01 -30.53 1.28
N LYS A 135 -33.52 -31.76 1.07
CA LYS A 135 -34.31 -32.84 0.46
C LYS A 135 -35.62 -32.99 1.24
N VAL A 136 -36.77 -32.65 0.67
CA VAL A 136 -38.03 -33.29 1.05
C VAL A 136 -38.88 -33.52 -0.20
N HIS A 137 -38.92 -34.79 -0.57
CA HIS A 137 -39.91 -35.42 -1.43
C HIS A 137 -41.27 -35.40 -0.70
N PRO A 138 -42.38 -35.06 -1.37
CA PRO A 138 -43.65 -35.72 -1.08
C PRO A 138 -44.17 -36.33 -2.39
N LYS A 139 -43.99 -37.64 -2.54
CA LYS A 139 -45.05 -38.64 -2.46
C LYS A 139 -46.25 -38.36 -3.39
N GLN A 140 -46.30 -39.22 -4.42
CA GLN A 140 -47.49 -39.82 -5.01
C GLN A 140 -48.72 -39.90 -4.09
N ASN A 141 -49.90 -39.85 -4.76
CA ASN A 141 -51.16 -40.52 -4.42
C ASN A 141 -51.94 -39.90 -3.23
N GLN A 142 -53.26 -39.66 -3.25
CA GLN A 142 -54.39 -40.38 -3.86
C GLN A 142 -55.62 -39.46 -4.06
N LEU A 143 -56.47 -39.87 -5.02
CA LEU A 143 -57.93 -39.70 -5.18
C LEU A 143 -58.57 -38.32 -4.96
#